data_AF-A0A225UFW8-F1
#
_entry.id   AF-A0A225UFW8-F1
#
_cell.length_a   1.000
_cell.length_b   1.000
_cell.length_c   1.000
_cell.angle_alpha   90.00
_cell.angle_beta   90.00
_cell.angle_gamma   90.00
#
_symmetry.space_group_name_H-M   'P 1'
#
loop_
_entity.id
_entity.type
_entity.pdbx_description
1 polymer ?
#
loop_
_entity_poly.entity_id
_entity_poly.type
_entity_poly.pdbx_seq_one_letter_code
_entity_poly.pdbx_strand_id
1 'polypeptide(L)'
;TTIDNGRYFSTCGNAGVRMEVHSLFDVYKFSQRDFLLFCRAPNCAKPVASLLNSIPTDCLINYHGSARNLSEEVSSLYHQCAEVVGAADKTDEDYVYRYFLD
;
A
#
# COMPACT_ATOMS: atom_id res chain seq x y z
N THR A 1 10.96 -14.47 -11.27
CA THR A 1 10.10 -13.31 -11.59
C THR A 1 10.85 -12.02 -11.28
N THR A 2 10.75 -11.02 -12.14
CA THR A 2 11.33 -9.68 -11.93
C THR A 2 10.20 -8.72 -11.61
N ILE A 3 10.30 -7.98 -10.51
CA ILE A 3 9.35 -6.91 -10.17
C ILE A 3 9.91 -5.58 -10.65
N ASP A 4 9.13 -4.87 -11.46
CA ASP A 4 9.40 -3.49 -11.87
C ASP A 4 8.46 -2.54 -11.11
N ASN A 5 8.99 -1.85 -10.10
CA ASN A 5 8.23 -0.90 -9.30
C ASN A 5 7.65 0.24 -10.13
N GLY A 6 8.40 0.71 -11.13
CA GLY A 6 7.94 1.78 -12.02
C GLY A 6 6.65 1.35 -12.71
N ARG A 7 6.59 0.12 -13.20
CA ARG A 7 5.37 -0.40 -13.82
C ARG A 7 4.24 -0.64 -12.81
N TYR A 8 4.52 -1.25 -11.66
CA TYR A 8 3.49 -1.60 -10.66
C TYR A 8 2.88 -0.39 -9.95
N PHE A 9 3.67 0.64 -9.67
CA PHE A 9 3.23 1.83 -8.93
C PHE A 9 3.11 3.09 -9.79
N SER A 10 3.38 3.03 -11.10
CA SER A 10 3.17 4.16 -12.04
C SER A 10 1.78 4.78 -11.93
N THR A 11 0.76 3.96 -11.67
CA THR A 11 -0.63 4.41 -11.54
C THR A 11 -0.89 5.14 -10.23
N CYS A 12 -0.05 4.96 -9.21
CA CYS A 12 -0.23 5.56 -7.89
C CYS A 12 -0.05 7.10 -7.92
N GLY A 13 0.89 7.60 -8.73
CA GLY A 13 1.18 9.04 -8.86
C GLY A 13 0.09 9.87 -9.56
N ASN A 14 -0.91 9.24 -10.17
CA ASN A 14 -1.97 9.94 -10.94
C ASN A 14 -3.20 10.34 -10.11
N ALA A 15 -3.33 9.92 -8.85
CA ALA A 15 -4.53 10.17 -8.02
C ALA A 15 -4.49 11.49 -7.22
N GLY A 16 -3.92 12.56 -7.78
CA GLY A 16 -3.93 13.89 -7.14
C GLY A 16 -2.99 14.05 -5.94
N VAL A 17 -2.37 12.98 -5.47
CA VAL A 17 -1.26 13.01 -4.51
C VAL A 17 -0.01 12.60 -5.27
N ARG A 18 0.96 13.51 -5.42
CA ARG A 18 2.29 13.19 -5.97
C ARG A 18 3.05 12.33 -4.95
N MET A 19 2.64 11.08 -4.81
CA MET A 19 3.39 10.07 -4.06
C MET A 19 4.39 9.44 -5.03
N GLU A 20 5.62 9.95 -5.01
CA GLU A 20 6.73 9.35 -5.75
C GLU A 20 7.15 8.04 -5.08
N VAL A 21 6.44 6.95 -5.43
CA VAL A 21 6.76 5.59 -4.99
C VAL A 21 7.70 4.96 -6.03
N HIS A 22 8.99 5.00 -5.77
CA HIS A 22 10.01 4.37 -6.63
C HIS A 22 10.29 2.91 -6.23
N SER A 23 9.92 2.54 -5.02
CA SER A 23 10.06 1.21 -4.46
C SER A 23 8.95 0.92 -3.46
N LEU A 24 8.63 -0.36 -3.27
CA LEU A 24 7.71 -0.82 -2.23
C LEU A 24 8.11 -0.30 -0.83
N PHE A 25 9.41 -0.06 -0.63
CA PHE A 25 9.97 0.43 0.63
C PHE A 25 9.79 1.93 0.85
N ASP A 26 9.52 2.71 -0.19
CA ASP A 26 9.30 4.16 -0.03
C ASP A 26 7.99 4.46 0.68
N VAL A 27 7.02 3.55 0.58
CA VAL A 27 5.76 3.62 1.32
C VAL A 27 5.99 3.62 2.83
N TYR A 28 7.01 2.90 3.33
CA TYR A 28 7.35 2.91 4.75
C TYR A 28 7.99 4.23 5.24
N LYS A 29 8.38 5.12 4.33
CA LYS A 29 8.88 6.45 4.67
C LYS A 29 7.77 7.50 4.71
N PHE A 30 6.54 7.12 4.38
CA PHE A 30 5.42 8.04 4.36
C PHE A 30 5.05 8.49 5.77
N SER A 31 4.56 9.73 5.87
CA SER A 31 3.85 10.15 7.07
C SER A 31 2.60 9.29 7.25
N GLN A 32 2.06 9.19 8.47
CA GLN A 32 0.81 8.44 8.70
C GLN A 32 -0.33 8.91 7.77
N ARG A 33 -0.39 10.22 7.49
CA ARG A 33 -1.37 10.80 6.58
C ARG A 33 -1.17 10.32 5.14
N ASP A 34 0.06 10.37 4.63
CA ASP A 34 0.35 9.95 3.25
C ASP A 34 0.22 8.44 3.09
N PHE A 35 0.56 7.67 4.13
CA PHE A 35 0.34 6.23 4.18
C PHE A 35 -1.15 5.88 4.11
N LEU A 36 -2.00 6.58 4.88
CA LEU A 36 -3.45 6.40 4.78
C LEU A 36 -3.98 6.77 3.39
N LEU A 37 -3.50 7.88 2.80
CA LEU A 37 -3.87 8.27 1.44
C LEU A 37 -3.47 7.21 0.41
N PHE A 38 -2.27 6.63 0.54
CA PHE A 38 -1.81 5.52 -0.26
C PHE A 38 -2.73 4.30 -0.14
N CYS A 39 -3.09 3.91 1.08
CA CYS A 39 -3.92 2.73 1.32
C CYS A 39 -5.39 2.93 0.88
N ARG A 40 -5.92 4.15 0.94
CA ARG A 40 -7.26 4.48 0.43
C ARG A 40 -7.31 4.64 -1.10
N ALA A 41 -6.19 4.92 -1.74
CA ALA A 41 -6.09 5.11 -3.18
C ALA A 41 -6.12 3.75 -3.92
N PRO A 42 -7.19 3.40 -4.67
CA PRO A 42 -7.32 2.07 -5.29
C PRO A 42 -6.22 1.78 -6.32
N ASN A 43 -5.74 2.83 -6.98
CA ASN A 43 -4.62 2.81 -7.94
C ASN A 43 -3.26 2.57 -7.29
N CYS A 44 -3.15 2.67 -5.96
CA CYS A 44 -1.96 2.37 -5.16
C CYS A 44 -2.11 1.04 -4.40
N ALA A 45 -3.27 0.78 -3.79
CA ALA A 45 -3.53 -0.41 -2.99
C ALA A 45 -3.74 -1.69 -3.82
N LYS A 46 -4.41 -1.63 -4.98
CA LYS A 46 -4.64 -2.81 -5.83
C LYS A 46 -3.34 -3.45 -6.32
N PRO A 47 -2.31 -2.70 -6.77
CA PRO A 47 -1.00 -3.27 -7.07
C PRO A 47 -0.40 -4.08 -5.92
N VAL A 48 -0.51 -3.60 -4.67
CA VAL A 48 -0.01 -4.33 -3.48
C VAL A 48 -0.75 -5.66 -3.31
N ALA A 49 -2.08 -5.65 -3.40
CA ALA A 49 -2.89 -6.87 -3.31
C ALA A 49 -2.59 -7.85 -4.45
N SER A 50 -2.40 -7.35 -5.67
CA SER A 50 -1.99 -8.18 -6.82
C SER A 50 -0.63 -8.79 -6.57
N LEU A 51 0.31 -8.04 -6.01
CA LEU A 51 1.66 -8.51 -5.75
C LEU A 51 1.68 -9.59 -4.65
N LEU A 52 0.88 -9.43 -3.60
CA LEU A 52 0.69 -10.45 -2.56
C LEU A 52 0.26 -11.80 -3.17
N ASN A 53 -0.69 -11.78 -4.10
CA ASN A 53 -1.21 -12.99 -4.75
C ASN A 53 -0.26 -13.57 -5.81
N SER A 54 0.70 -12.79 -6.29
CA SER A 54 1.59 -13.16 -7.41
C SER A 54 3.01 -13.52 -6.96
N ILE A 55 3.42 -13.07 -5.77
CA ILE A 55 4.78 -13.28 -5.28
C ILE A 55 4.93 -14.72 -4.77
N PRO A 56 5.96 -15.46 -5.21
CA PRO A 56 6.22 -16.78 -4.64
C PRO A 56 6.66 -16.61 -3.17
N THR A 57 6.09 -17.41 -2.27
CA THR A 57 6.43 -17.38 -0.83
C THR A 57 7.85 -17.85 -0.54
N ASP A 58 8.35 -18.82 -1.32
CA ASP A 58 9.62 -19.53 -1.07
C ASP A 58 10.69 -19.28 -2.15
N CYS A 59 10.60 -18.18 -2.91
CA CYS A 59 11.59 -17.88 -3.95
C CYS A 59 12.12 -16.46 -3.85
N LEU A 60 13.41 -16.31 -4.18
CA LEU A 60 14.02 -15.02 -4.40
C LEU A 60 13.55 -14.46 -5.75
N ILE A 61 13.04 -13.23 -5.74
CA ILE A 61 12.71 -12.45 -6.91
C ILE A 61 13.81 -11.43 -7.18
N ASN A 62 14.03 -11.10 -8.46
CA ASN A 62 14.96 -10.04 -8.79
C ASN A 62 14.27 -8.69 -8.58
N TYR A 63 14.77 -7.92 -7.63
CA TYR A 63 14.25 -6.63 -7.21
C TYR A 63 15.37 -5.61 -7.13
N HIS A 64 15.29 -4.55 -7.95
CA HIS A 64 16.37 -3.54 -8.09
C HIS A 64 17.75 -4.17 -8.35
N GLY A 65 17.80 -5.23 -9.17
CA GLY A 65 19.04 -5.92 -9.53
C GLY A 65 19.59 -6.87 -8.47
N SER A 66 18.88 -7.07 -7.35
CA SER A 66 19.24 -8.01 -6.29
C SER A 66 18.18 -9.09 -6.09
N ALA A 67 18.61 -10.31 -5.80
CA ALA A 67 17.72 -11.39 -5.40
C ALA A 67 17.21 -11.14 -3.96
N ARG A 68 15.89 -10.97 -3.78
CA ARG A 68 15.23 -10.71 -2.49
C ARG A 68 14.00 -11.59 -2.35
N ASN A 69 13.70 -12.06 -1.15
CA ASN A 69 12.34 -12.48 -0.84
C ASN A 69 11.59 -11.22 -0.38
N LEU A 70 10.44 -10.91 -0.99
CA LEU A 70 9.60 -9.77 -0.55
C LEU A 70 8.23 -10.24 -0.05
N SER A 71 8.03 -11.55 0.15
CA SER A 71 6.73 -12.10 0.52
C SER A 71 6.25 -11.54 1.86
N GLU A 72 7.15 -11.45 2.85
CA GLU A 72 6.88 -10.87 4.17
C GLU A 72 6.58 -9.38 4.08
N GLU A 73 7.40 -8.60 3.35
CA GLU A 73 7.21 -7.16 3.23
C GLU A 73 5.92 -6.81 2.50
N VAL A 74 5.59 -7.51 1.42
CA VAL A 74 4.34 -7.29 0.66
C VAL A 74 3.12 -7.67 1.50
N SER A 75 3.20 -8.79 2.24
CA SER A 75 2.14 -9.21 3.16
C SER A 75 1.94 -8.19 4.28
N SER A 76 3.03 -7.75 4.92
CA SER A 76 3.01 -6.74 5.97
C SER A 76 2.39 -5.43 5.49
N LEU A 77 2.80 -4.94 4.31
CA LEU A 77 2.22 -3.72 3.72
C LEU A 77 0.72 -3.86 3.46
N TYR A 78 0.28 -5.00 2.92
CA TYR A 78 -1.13 -5.26 2.68
C TYR A 78 -1.95 -5.23 3.98
N HIS A 79 -1.47 -5.90 5.02
CA HIS A 79 -2.15 -5.93 6.32
C HIS A 79 -2.18 -4.57 7.00
N GLN A 80 -1.06 -3.83 7.01
CA GLN A 80 -1.02 -2.47 7.55
C GLN A 80 -1.99 -1.53 6.83
N CYS A 81 -2.14 -1.66 5.50
CA CYS A 81 -3.13 -0.88 4.77
C CYS A 81 -4.57 -1.21 5.21
N ALA A 82 -4.91 -2.48 5.41
CA ALA A 82 -6.23 -2.86 5.91
C ALA A 82 -6.49 -2.31 7.33
N GLU A 83 -5.48 -2.34 8.20
CA GLU A 83 -5.57 -1.82 9.56
C GLU A 83 -5.81 -0.30 9.60
N VAL A 84 -5.00 0.48 8.88
CA VAL A 84 -5.13 1.96 8.92
C VAL A 84 -6.42 2.44 8.27
N VAL A 85 -6.86 1.80 7.18
CA VAL A 85 -8.15 2.11 6.54
C VAL A 85 -9.29 1.75 7.48
N GLY A 86 -9.29 0.54 8.05
CA GLY A 86 -10.33 0.11 8.98
C GLY A 86 -10.39 0.96 10.26
N ALA A 87 -9.27 1.44 10.76
CA ALA A 87 -9.24 2.37 11.89
C ALA A 87 -9.82 3.75 11.51
N ALA A 88 -9.47 4.27 10.34
CA ALA A 88 -9.96 5.55 9.84
C ALA A 88 -11.47 5.51 9.57
N ASP A 89 -11.98 4.43 8.98
CA ASP A 89 -13.40 4.27 8.69
C ASP A 89 -14.24 4.19 9.97
N LYS A 90 -13.75 3.50 11.02
CA LYS A 90 -14.39 3.49 12.35
C LYS A 90 -14.43 4.89 12.97
N THR A 91 -13.35 5.67 12.86
CA THR A 91 -13.35 7.05 13.38
C THR A 91 -14.30 7.95 12.61
N ASP A 92 -14.42 7.76 11.30
CA ASP A 92 -15.36 8.50 10.46
C ASP A 92 -16.81 8.15 10.84
N GLU A 93 -17.12 6.87 11.06
CA GLU A 93 -18.42 6.39 11.56
C GLU A 93 -18.75 6.96 12.95
N ASP A 94 -17.84 6.86 13.92
CA ASP A 94 -18.03 7.40 15.27
C ASP A 94 -18.29 8.92 15.26
N TYR A 95 -17.61 9.65 14.37
CA TYR A 95 -17.83 11.08 14.19
C TYR A 95 -19.23 11.36 13.63
N VAL A 96 -19.65 10.64 12.57
CA VAL A 96 -21.02 10.74 12.03
C VAL A 96 -22.05 10.43 13.11
N TYR A 97 -21.92 9.32 13.84
CA TYR A 97 -22.87 8.96 14.90
C TYR A 97 -23.00 10.03 15.99
N ARG A 98 -21.89 10.64 16.42
CA ARG A 98 -21.93 11.72 17.43
C ARG A 98 -22.59 12.99 16.93
N TYR A 99 -22.43 13.35 15.66
CA TYR A 99 -22.97 14.60 15.10
C TYR A 99 -24.41 14.50 14.61
N PHE A 100 -24.92 13.29 14.35
CA PHE A 100 -26.30 13.09 13.87
C PHE A 100 -27.27 12.57 14.95
N LEU A 101 -26.80 12.30 16.17
CA LEU A 101 -27.62 11.89 17.32
C LEU A 101 -27.70 12.96 18.44
N ASP A 102 -27.07 14.12 18.24
CA ASP A 102 -27.29 15.37 19.00
C ASP A 102 -28.23 16.30 18.21
#